data_AF-A0A9P0GCW9-F1
#
_entry.id   AF-A0A9P0GCW9-F1
#
_cell.length_a   1.000
_cell.length_b   1.000
_cell.length_c   1.000
_cell.angle_alpha   90.00
_cell.angle_beta   90.00
_cell.angle_gamma   90.00
#
_symmetry.space_group_name_H-M   'P 1'
#
loop_
_entity.id
_entity.type
_entity.pdbx_description
1 polymer ?
#
loop_
_entity_poly.entity_id
_entity_poly.type
_entity_poly.pdbx_seq_one_letter_code
_entity_poly.pdbx_strand_id
1 'polypeptide(L)'
;MFAKLMNHTLKMISLWFSICMAFHSGHGEVTLEQPIYTNTIQRFENPGDQNSTQENEVKALKKVFLSNRSITCNDGSQAGFYLRRSHSSTKWIIFLEGGWYCYDVHSCRNRWLKQRHFMTSSKWPETKDVGGMLSPNIKENPFWWNTNHVFVPYCTSDSWSGTKPPSPNDMFSFMGSFIVRQVIRDLIPLGLENSTDLILAGSSAGGTGVMLNLDYVKELLHEELMLTQINVRGVTDSGWFLDRTPYAPTNKPAVEAIRKGMDMWRGKVPRRCREEYMSEPWRCYFGYRLYPTLKSELFVFQWLFDEAQMDVDNVGAPVTKQQWDYIHKMGDALRQSFENVSAIFAPSCISHSVLTKRDWQSVKIDDISVAEALHCWEQKTSRRRLKRLKNGKVLNNTGARLGKRKRRRNQRKTLGYANLLNNDDRANVQDASVKMKRRRRNRINRKIQRNKIRSRKHPQNSENKPSLTSNNPTLDKRISRSVLQKNRWPRKRHCIHRRLERCSWPQCNHSCPRLHNPFTGEEMDFIELLKSFGLDMNSVADALGIDIQTLNNMDHAELLNLLTQQSN
;
A
#
# COMPACT_ATOMS: atom_id res chain seq x y z
N MET A 1 -69.00 15.48 -10.39
CA MET A 1 -67.62 14.96 -10.18
C MET A 1 -66.67 15.97 -9.50
N PHE A 2 -66.99 17.26 -9.43
CA PHE A 2 -66.22 18.26 -8.67
C PHE A 2 -66.41 18.22 -7.13
N ALA A 3 -67.48 17.59 -6.61
CA ALA A 3 -67.77 17.58 -5.17
C ALA A 3 -67.00 16.53 -4.34
N LYS A 4 -66.37 15.52 -4.96
CA LYS A 4 -65.49 14.56 -4.25
C LYS A 4 -64.05 15.06 -4.09
N LEU A 5 -63.66 16.09 -4.84
CA LEU A 5 -62.32 16.68 -4.79
C LEU A 5 -62.14 17.70 -3.64
N MET A 6 -63.22 18.33 -3.15
CA MET A 6 -63.15 19.32 -2.05
C MET A 6 -63.07 18.70 -0.64
N ASN A 7 -63.50 17.45 -0.46
CA ASN A 7 -63.54 16.84 0.87
C ASN A 7 -62.20 16.19 1.30
N HIS A 8 -61.32 15.88 0.35
CA HIS A 8 -59.98 15.35 0.63
C HIS A 8 -58.92 16.44 0.87
N THR A 9 -59.08 17.62 0.26
CA THR A 9 -58.20 18.78 0.48
C THR A 9 -58.40 19.42 1.85
N LEU A 10 -59.63 19.47 2.38
CA LEU A 10 -59.91 19.99 3.73
C LEU A 10 -59.37 19.09 4.87
N LYS A 11 -59.34 17.77 4.68
CA LYS A 11 -58.73 16.84 5.66
C LYS A 11 -57.19 16.89 5.68
N MET A 12 -56.56 17.29 4.58
CA MET A 12 -55.09 17.44 4.51
C MET A 12 -54.61 18.73 5.18
N ILE A 13 -55.41 19.80 5.16
CA ILE A 13 -55.06 21.10 5.76
C ILE A 13 -55.19 21.08 7.30
N SER A 14 -56.16 20.35 7.87
CA SER A 14 -56.30 20.27 9.34
C SER A 14 -55.22 19.42 10.02
N LEU A 15 -54.64 18.45 9.30
CA LEU A 15 -53.54 17.62 9.82
C LEU A 15 -52.20 18.38 9.80
N TRP A 16 -52.01 19.28 8.83
CA TRP A 16 -50.83 20.15 8.76
C TRP A 16 -50.80 21.22 9.85
N PHE A 17 -51.94 21.82 10.21
CA PHE A 17 -52.00 22.81 11.29
C PHE A 17 -51.77 22.23 12.69
N SER A 18 -52.13 20.95 12.92
CA SER A 18 -51.91 20.28 14.21
C SER A 18 -50.45 19.86 14.42
N ILE A 19 -49.69 19.63 13.34
CA ILE A 19 -48.27 19.27 13.42
C ILE A 19 -47.39 20.53 13.57
N CYS A 20 -47.80 21.67 13.00
CA CYS A 20 -47.06 22.93 13.11
C CYS A 20 -47.15 23.61 14.49
N MET A 21 -48.17 23.31 15.31
CA MET A 21 -48.30 23.88 16.67
C MET A 21 -47.61 23.07 17.77
N ALA A 22 -47.03 21.90 17.45
CA ALA A 22 -46.25 21.10 18.40
C ALA A 22 -44.74 21.44 18.40
N PHE A 23 -44.30 22.37 17.55
CA PHE A 23 -42.91 22.81 17.44
C PHE A 23 -42.79 24.31 17.73
N HIS A 24 -42.94 24.70 19.00
CA HIS A 24 -42.29 25.90 19.55
C HIS A 24 -42.28 25.80 21.08
N SER A 25 -41.19 25.26 21.65
CA SER A 25 -40.63 25.61 22.97
C SER A 25 -39.47 24.67 23.29
N GLY A 26 -38.25 25.18 23.28
CA GLY A 26 -37.07 24.43 23.70
C GLY A 26 -35.77 24.99 23.15
N HIS A 27 -35.37 26.17 23.66
CA HIS A 27 -33.97 26.58 23.58
C HIS A 27 -33.12 25.58 24.37
N GLY A 28 -32.34 24.77 23.65
CA GLY A 28 -31.39 23.81 24.22
C GLY A 28 -30.08 23.86 23.45
N GLU A 29 -29.02 24.19 24.17
CA GLU A 29 -27.63 24.29 23.76
C GLU A 29 -27.17 23.02 23.00
N VAL A 30 -26.57 23.20 21.82
CA VAL A 30 -26.03 22.11 20.99
C VAL A 30 -24.86 21.47 21.72
N THR A 31 -25.15 20.36 22.40
CA THR A 31 -24.13 19.48 22.96
C THR A 31 -23.61 18.56 21.86
N LEU A 32 -22.28 18.49 21.75
CA LEU A 32 -21.58 17.51 20.91
C LEU A 32 -22.12 16.11 21.20
N GLU A 33 -22.73 15.46 20.21
CA GLU A 33 -23.11 14.05 20.30
C GLU A 33 -21.86 13.21 20.60
N GLN A 34 -21.92 12.50 21.73
CA GLN A 34 -20.96 11.48 22.11
C GLN A 34 -21.01 10.31 21.12
N PRO A 35 -19.87 9.64 20.84
CA PRO A 35 -19.86 8.51 19.93
C PRO A 35 -20.71 7.36 20.46
N ILE A 36 -21.65 6.88 19.63
CA ILE A 36 -22.45 5.70 19.92
C ILE A 36 -21.53 4.47 19.82
N TYR A 37 -21.03 4.02 20.97
CA TYR A 37 -20.31 2.75 21.09
C TYR A 37 -21.30 1.61 20.85
N THR A 38 -21.09 0.82 19.80
CA THR A 38 -21.88 -0.39 19.58
C THR A 38 -21.47 -1.48 20.60
N ASN A 39 -22.42 -2.32 21.02
CA ASN A 39 -22.19 -3.41 21.99
C ASN A 39 -21.04 -4.35 21.61
N THR A 40 -20.71 -4.46 20.31
CA THR A 40 -19.59 -5.27 19.82
C THR A 40 -18.23 -4.61 20.09
N ILE A 41 -18.13 -3.28 19.96
CA ILE A 41 -16.91 -2.51 20.24
C ILE A 41 -16.64 -2.49 21.76
N GLN A 42 -17.67 -2.34 22.58
CA GLN A 42 -17.56 -2.37 24.05
C GLN A 42 -17.06 -3.73 24.59
N ARG A 43 -17.41 -4.85 23.94
CA ARG A 43 -16.89 -6.19 24.33
C ARG A 43 -15.38 -6.34 24.19
N PHE A 44 -14.70 -5.53 23.37
CA PHE A 44 -13.24 -5.55 23.26
C PHE A 44 -12.52 -4.70 24.32
N GLU A 45 -13.22 -3.80 25.02
CA GLU A 45 -12.62 -2.91 26.02
C GLU A 45 -12.52 -3.55 27.41
N ASN A 46 -13.28 -4.62 27.70
CA ASN A 46 -13.26 -5.25 29.02
C ASN A 46 -11.97 -6.06 29.28
N PRO A 47 -11.12 -5.68 30.26
CA PRO A 47 -9.91 -6.42 30.63
C PRO A 47 -10.17 -7.66 31.51
N GLY A 48 -11.43 -8.11 31.63
CA GLY A 48 -11.91 -8.92 32.75
C GLY A 48 -11.84 -10.45 32.62
N ASP A 49 -11.55 -11.02 31.45
CA ASP A 49 -11.48 -12.49 31.31
C ASP A 49 -10.07 -13.01 31.62
N GLN A 50 -9.68 -12.94 32.89
CA GLN A 50 -8.66 -13.81 33.47
C GLN A 50 -9.36 -15.03 34.09
N ASN A 51 -9.63 -16.05 33.27
CA ASN A 51 -9.61 -17.46 33.66
C ASN A 51 -10.05 -18.35 32.49
N SER A 52 -9.10 -18.70 31.62
CA SER A 52 -9.07 -20.04 31.03
C SER A 52 -7.65 -20.42 30.63
N THR A 53 -7.27 -21.59 31.09
CA THR A 53 -6.00 -22.28 30.91
C THR A 53 -5.73 -22.66 29.45
N GLN A 54 -4.44 -22.61 29.07
CA GLN A 54 -3.76 -23.25 27.92
C GLN A 54 -3.61 -22.47 26.60
N GLU A 55 -2.68 -21.52 26.60
CA GLU A 55 -1.41 -21.47 25.81
C GLU A 55 -1.27 -21.96 24.35
N ASN A 56 -2.32 -22.37 23.62
CA ASN A 56 -2.21 -22.77 22.20
C ASN A 56 -3.34 -22.28 21.27
N GLU A 57 -4.25 -21.40 21.73
CA GLU A 57 -5.21 -20.78 20.83
C GLU A 57 -4.51 -19.68 20.03
N VAL A 58 -4.04 -20.02 18.82
CA VAL A 58 -3.52 -19.08 17.84
C VAL A 58 -4.62 -18.04 17.60
N LYS A 59 -4.51 -16.87 18.25
CA LYS A 59 -5.58 -15.85 18.30
C LYS A 59 -6.03 -15.51 16.88
N ALA A 60 -7.19 -16.00 16.47
CA ALA A 60 -7.82 -15.64 15.21
C ALA A 60 -8.23 -14.17 15.21
N LEU A 61 -8.45 -13.59 14.03
CA LEU A 61 -9.05 -12.25 13.93
C LEU A 61 -10.53 -12.36 14.30
N LYS A 62 -11.04 -11.47 15.14
CA LYS A 62 -12.43 -11.48 15.62
C LYS A 62 -13.27 -10.44 14.87
N LYS A 63 -14.50 -10.80 14.48
CA LYS A 63 -15.42 -9.94 13.71
C LYS A 63 -15.89 -8.73 14.54
N VAL A 64 -15.95 -7.57 13.89
CA VAL A 64 -16.44 -6.30 14.41
C VAL A 64 -17.29 -5.65 13.33
N PHE A 65 -18.56 -5.36 13.62
CA PHE A 65 -19.40 -4.58 12.71
C PHE A 65 -19.11 -3.08 12.86
N LEU A 66 -19.26 -2.33 11.77
CA LEU A 66 -19.04 -0.88 11.79
C LEU A 66 -19.99 -0.18 12.76
N SER A 67 -19.53 0.87 13.44
CA SER A 67 -20.37 1.64 14.36
C SER A 67 -21.55 2.30 13.64
N ASN A 68 -21.32 2.83 12.44
CA ASN A 68 -22.34 3.41 11.59
C ASN A 68 -23.02 2.35 10.72
N ARG A 69 -24.24 1.96 11.13
CA ARG A 69 -25.06 0.94 10.43
C ARG A 69 -25.52 1.34 9.03
N SER A 70 -25.49 2.64 8.70
CA SER A 70 -25.86 3.11 7.35
C SER A 70 -24.81 2.79 6.29
N ILE A 71 -23.61 2.36 6.70
CA ILE A 71 -22.54 1.94 5.81
C ILE A 71 -22.63 0.42 5.63
N THR A 72 -23.07 0.02 4.44
CA THR A 72 -23.52 -1.35 4.15
C THR A 72 -22.71 -2.03 3.05
N CYS A 73 -22.79 -3.36 3.04
CA CYS A 73 -22.46 -4.19 1.89
C CYS A 73 -23.49 -4.00 0.77
N ASN A 74 -23.23 -4.58 -0.42
CA ASN A 74 -24.08 -4.41 -1.60
C ASN A 74 -25.57 -4.68 -1.32
N ASP A 75 -25.89 -5.71 -0.53
CA ASP A 75 -27.27 -6.12 -0.22
C ASP A 75 -27.93 -5.34 0.93
N GLY A 76 -27.26 -4.33 1.47
CA GLY A 76 -27.74 -3.56 2.62
C GLY A 76 -27.40 -4.15 3.99
N SER A 77 -26.76 -5.33 4.05
CA SER A 77 -26.25 -5.87 5.32
C SER A 77 -25.13 -4.99 5.90
N GLN A 78 -25.03 -4.94 7.23
CA GLN A 78 -24.05 -4.09 7.92
C GLN A 78 -22.62 -4.53 7.58
N ALA A 79 -21.79 -3.61 7.10
CA ALA A 79 -20.38 -3.91 6.85
C ALA A 79 -19.58 -4.01 8.17
N GLY A 80 -18.33 -4.47 8.08
CA GLY A 80 -17.47 -4.69 9.24
C GLY A 80 -16.05 -5.06 8.85
N PHE A 81 -15.27 -5.42 9.85
CA PHE A 81 -13.89 -5.85 9.74
C PHE A 81 -13.60 -6.95 10.76
N TYR A 82 -12.46 -7.62 10.65
CA TYR A 82 -11.94 -8.51 11.66
C TYR A 82 -10.70 -7.90 12.29
N LEU A 83 -10.56 -8.01 13.61
CA LEU A 83 -9.48 -7.40 14.37
C LEU A 83 -8.76 -8.43 15.23
N ARG A 84 -7.43 -8.35 15.24
CA ARG A 84 -6.58 -8.95 16.26
C ARG A 84 -5.67 -7.87 16.84
N ARG A 85 -5.89 -7.57 18.12
CA ARG A 85 -5.09 -6.62 18.87
C ARG A 85 -3.78 -7.23 19.37
N SER A 86 -2.70 -6.47 19.27
CA SER A 86 -1.47 -6.68 20.03
C SER A 86 -1.22 -5.48 20.93
N HIS A 87 -1.41 -5.68 22.24
CA HIS A 87 -1.19 -4.63 23.25
C HIS A 87 0.28 -4.20 23.35
N SER A 88 1.21 -5.04 22.89
CA SER A 88 2.64 -4.75 22.86
C SER A 88 3.10 -3.97 21.63
N SER A 89 2.21 -3.68 20.68
CA SER A 89 2.57 -3.09 19.40
C SER A 89 1.78 -1.82 19.11
N THR A 90 2.50 -0.80 18.65
CA THR A 90 1.95 0.47 18.15
C THR A 90 1.80 0.48 16.63
N LYS A 91 2.05 -0.65 15.96
CA LYS A 91 1.94 -0.77 14.51
C LYS A 91 0.63 -1.43 14.12
N TRP A 92 0.06 -0.97 13.02
CA TRP A 92 -1.20 -1.45 12.47
C TRP A 92 -1.04 -1.86 11.02
N ILE A 93 -1.64 -2.99 10.66
CA ILE A 93 -1.83 -3.42 9.28
C ILE A 93 -3.33 -3.55 9.06
N ILE A 94 -3.86 -2.80 8.09
CA ILE A 94 -5.23 -2.91 7.62
C ILE A 94 -5.17 -3.48 6.21
N PHE A 95 -5.76 -4.65 6.01
CA PHE A 95 -5.76 -5.36 4.75
C PHE A 95 -7.14 -5.31 4.09
N LEU A 96 -7.17 -4.86 2.84
CA LEU A 96 -8.36 -4.83 1.99
C LEU A 96 -8.43 -6.10 1.13
N GLU A 97 -9.47 -6.90 1.33
CA GLU A 97 -9.74 -8.07 0.48
C GLU A 97 -10.03 -7.65 -0.96
N GLY A 98 -9.68 -8.52 -1.91
CA GLY A 98 -10.00 -8.37 -3.33
C GLY A 98 -11.13 -9.30 -3.77
N GLY A 99 -11.28 -9.45 -5.09
CA GLY A 99 -12.24 -10.40 -5.66
C GLY A 99 -13.09 -9.81 -6.76
N TRP A 100 -12.47 -9.23 -7.80
CA TRP A 100 -13.16 -8.63 -8.95
C TRP A 100 -14.15 -7.51 -8.57
N TYR A 101 -15.10 -7.20 -9.43
CA TYR A 101 -16.12 -6.17 -9.25
C TYR A 101 -17.30 -6.46 -10.21
N CYS A 102 -18.40 -5.71 -10.08
CA CYS A 102 -19.50 -5.73 -11.03
C CYS A 102 -19.89 -4.30 -11.42
N TYR A 103 -20.19 -4.05 -12.69
CA TYR A 103 -20.17 -2.69 -13.27
C TYR A 103 -21.46 -2.32 -14.01
N ASP A 104 -22.44 -3.22 -14.03
CA ASP A 104 -23.79 -2.97 -14.53
C ASP A 104 -24.80 -3.91 -13.83
N VAL A 105 -26.09 -3.71 -14.10
CA VAL A 105 -27.17 -4.52 -13.48
C VAL A 105 -26.99 -6.02 -13.77
N HIS A 106 -26.57 -6.37 -14.99
CA HIS A 106 -26.43 -7.77 -15.40
C HIS A 106 -25.26 -8.46 -14.68
N SER A 107 -24.07 -7.86 -14.69
CA SER A 107 -22.88 -8.36 -14.01
C SER A 107 -23.09 -8.45 -12.51
N CYS A 108 -23.77 -7.48 -11.88
CA CYS A 108 -24.05 -7.52 -10.44
C CYS A 108 -25.08 -8.61 -10.08
N ARG A 109 -26.13 -8.80 -10.88
CA ARG A 109 -27.06 -9.94 -10.69
C ARG A 109 -26.34 -11.28 -10.84
N ASN A 110 -25.51 -11.43 -11.86
CA ASN A 110 -24.73 -12.66 -12.05
C ASN A 110 -23.77 -12.91 -10.87
N ARG A 111 -23.10 -11.86 -10.38
CA ARG A 111 -22.25 -11.92 -9.19
C ARG A 111 -23.05 -12.29 -7.93
N TRP A 112 -24.26 -11.76 -7.76
CA TRP A 112 -25.13 -12.11 -6.64
C TRP A 112 -25.54 -13.58 -6.61
N LEU A 113 -25.70 -14.19 -7.79
CA LEU A 113 -26.05 -15.61 -7.93
C LEU A 113 -24.83 -16.52 -7.72
N LYS A 114 -23.66 -16.15 -8.27
CA LYS A 114 -22.47 -17.03 -8.30
C LYS A 114 -21.46 -16.78 -7.18
N GLN A 115 -21.43 -15.56 -6.63
CA GLN A 115 -20.37 -15.06 -5.74
C GLN A 115 -20.95 -14.20 -4.61
N ARG A 116 -22.09 -14.61 -4.05
CA ARG A 116 -22.84 -13.84 -3.03
C ARG A 116 -21.99 -13.41 -1.83
N HIS A 117 -20.99 -14.20 -1.44
CA HIS A 117 -20.12 -13.91 -0.29
C HIS A 117 -19.32 -12.59 -0.42
N PHE A 118 -19.12 -12.08 -1.64
CA PHE A 118 -18.53 -10.77 -1.90
C PHE A 118 -19.55 -9.61 -1.99
N MET A 119 -20.81 -9.85 -1.59
CA MET A 119 -21.91 -8.89 -1.70
C MET A 119 -22.75 -8.77 -0.42
N THR A 120 -22.45 -9.56 0.61
CA THR A 120 -23.19 -9.60 1.88
C THR A 120 -22.27 -9.92 3.05
N SER A 121 -22.59 -9.42 4.24
CA SER A 121 -21.97 -9.82 5.50
C SER A 121 -22.75 -10.91 6.25
N SER A 122 -23.92 -11.31 5.75
CA SER A 122 -24.85 -12.23 6.45
C SER A 122 -24.25 -13.58 6.86
N LYS A 123 -23.24 -14.07 6.13
CA LYS A 123 -22.56 -15.36 6.37
C LYS A 123 -21.12 -15.22 6.87
N TRP A 124 -20.72 -14.04 7.33
CA TRP A 124 -19.38 -13.84 7.87
C TRP A 124 -19.20 -14.59 9.19
N PRO A 125 -18.17 -15.45 9.32
CA PRO A 125 -17.89 -16.15 10.58
C PRO A 125 -17.54 -15.17 11.71
N GLU A 126 -17.62 -15.62 12.96
CA GLU A 126 -17.22 -14.80 14.11
C GLU A 126 -15.71 -14.58 14.18
N THR A 127 -14.93 -15.53 13.65
CA THR A 127 -13.47 -15.46 13.59
C THR A 127 -12.96 -15.79 12.20
N LYS A 128 -11.84 -15.19 11.80
CA LYS A 128 -11.16 -15.45 10.53
C LYS A 128 -9.68 -15.70 10.80
N ASP A 129 -9.14 -16.78 10.24
CA ASP A 129 -7.70 -17.00 10.15
C ASP A 129 -7.23 -16.52 8.78
N VAL A 130 -6.16 -15.71 8.77
CA VAL A 130 -5.58 -15.16 7.54
C VAL A 130 -4.07 -15.31 7.63
N GLY A 131 -3.50 -15.92 6.59
CA GLY A 131 -2.07 -16.18 6.51
C GLY A 131 -1.24 -14.95 6.09
N GLY A 132 -0.01 -15.24 5.71
CA GLY A 132 0.97 -14.30 5.18
C GLY A 132 1.23 -13.14 6.13
N MET A 133 1.10 -11.92 5.61
CA MET A 133 1.35 -10.67 6.34
C MET A 133 0.42 -10.47 7.55
N LEU A 134 -0.71 -11.16 7.62
CA LEU A 134 -1.62 -11.12 8.78
C LEU A 134 -1.48 -12.33 9.71
N SER A 135 -0.58 -13.28 9.42
CA SER A 135 -0.37 -14.43 10.29
C SER A 135 0.23 -14.00 11.64
N PRO A 136 -0.22 -14.58 12.78
CA PRO A 136 0.43 -14.39 14.08
C PRO A 136 1.66 -15.28 14.25
N ASN A 137 1.92 -16.19 13.31
CA ASN A 137 3.03 -17.12 13.40
C ASN A 137 4.32 -16.42 12.93
N ILE A 138 5.31 -16.30 13.83
CA ILE A 138 6.60 -15.68 13.52
C ILE A 138 7.36 -16.37 12.37
N LYS A 139 7.17 -17.69 12.17
CA LYS A 139 7.80 -18.41 11.05
C LYS A 139 7.17 -18.00 9.71
N GLU A 140 5.88 -17.69 9.72
CA GLU A 140 5.12 -17.28 8.54
C GLU A 140 5.18 -15.76 8.29
N ASN A 141 5.31 -14.97 9.35
CA ASN A 141 5.32 -13.50 9.32
C ASN A 141 6.44 -12.94 10.22
N PRO A 142 7.70 -13.06 9.81
CA PRO A 142 8.85 -12.78 10.70
C PRO A 142 8.92 -11.33 11.18
N PHE A 143 8.36 -10.38 10.41
CA PHE A 143 8.50 -8.95 10.69
C PHE A 143 7.26 -8.30 11.32
N TRP A 144 6.06 -8.85 11.08
CA TRP A 144 4.81 -8.23 11.52
C TRP A 144 3.90 -9.15 12.35
N TRP A 145 4.31 -10.37 12.70
CA TRP A 145 3.45 -11.34 13.40
C TRP A 145 2.77 -10.78 14.66
N ASN A 146 3.45 -9.89 15.39
CA ASN A 146 2.97 -9.27 16.62
C ASN A 146 2.42 -7.84 16.43
N THR A 147 1.99 -7.44 15.23
CA THR A 147 1.31 -6.15 15.03
C THR A 147 -0.20 -6.24 15.24
N ASN A 148 -0.87 -5.09 15.32
CA ASN A 148 -2.33 -5.07 15.29
C ASN A 148 -2.78 -5.37 13.86
N HIS A 149 -3.55 -6.43 13.66
CA HIS A 149 -4.00 -6.85 12.33
C HIS A 149 -5.48 -6.60 12.17
N VAL A 150 -5.84 -6.02 11.02
CA VAL A 150 -7.22 -5.79 10.61
C VAL A 150 -7.40 -6.36 9.21
N PHE A 151 -8.44 -7.18 9.05
CA PHE A 151 -8.87 -7.68 7.75
C PHE A 151 -10.24 -7.10 7.43
N VAL A 152 -10.37 -6.38 6.32
CA VAL A 152 -11.63 -5.79 5.87
C VAL A 152 -12.16 -6.63 4.72
N PRO A 153 -13.23 -7.41 4.91
CA PRO A 153 -13.78 -8.23 3.85
C PRO A 153 -14.41 -7.38 2.76
N TYR A 154 -14.33 -7.87 1.53
CA TYR A 154 -14.79 -7.14 0.37
C TYR A 154 -16.24 -7.49 0.05
N CYS A 155 -17.17 -6.61 0.42
CA CYS A 155 -18.60 -6.83 0.19
C CYS A 155 -19.30 -5.78 -0.67
N THR A 156 -18.52 -4.95 -1.39
CA THR A 156 -19.04 -3.78 -2.11
C THR A 156 -18.89 -3.84 -3.62
N SER A 157 -18.13 -4.79 -4.17
CA SER A 157 -18.06 -5.02 -5.63
C SER A 157 -17.68 -3.79 -6.48
N ASP A 158 -17.03 -2.78 -5.88
CA ASP A 158 -16.73 -1.45 -6.45
C ASP A 158 -15.24 -1.05 -6.41
N SER A 159 -14.32 -2.03 -6.36
CA SER A 159 -12.88 -1.81 -6.14
C SER A 159 -12.54 -0.82 -5.00
N TRP A 160 -13.35 -0.79 -3.94
CA TRP A 160 -13.22 0.11 -2.79
C TRP A 160 -13.38 1.60 -3.10
N SER A 161 -14.02 1.98 -4.22
CA SER A 161 -14.18 3.37 -4.63
C SER A 161 -15.57 3.94 -4.36
N GLY A 162 -16.58 3.08 -4.17
CA GLY A 162 -17.97 3.48 -4.23
C GLY A 162 -18.40 4.44 -3.12
N THR A 163 -19.31 5.34 -3.49
CA THR A 163 -19.97 6.30 -2.60
C THR A 163 -21.49 6.34 -2.81
N LYS A 164 -22.07 5.31 -3.44
CA LYS A 164 -23.52 5.17 -3.67
C LYS A 164 -24.17 4.49 -2.45
N PRO A 165 -24.93 5.21 -1.61
CA PRO A 165 -25.65 4.62 -0.49
C PRO A 165 -26.80 3.72 -0.96
N PRO A 166 -27.38 2.89 -0.08
CA PRO A 166 -28.60 2.15 -0.38
C PRO A 166 -29.76 3.09 -0.73
N SER A 167 -30.61 2.66 -1.66
CA SER A 167 -31.78 3.40 -2.15
C SER A 167 -32.93 2.42 -2.36
N PRO A 168 -34.20 2.78 -2.05
CA PRO A 168 -35.35 1.88 -2.25
C PRO A 168 -35.52 1.42 -3.70
N ASN A 169 -35.03 2.20 -4.67
CA ASN A 169 -35.15 1.92 -6.10
C ASN A 169 -33.97 1.09 -6.65
N ASP A 170 -32.91 0.89 -5.86
CA ASP A 170 -31.70 0.20 -6.28
C ASP A 170 -31.60 -1.18 -5.63
N MET A 171 -31.19 -2.18 -6.40
CA MET A 171 -30.94 -3.53 -5.89
C MET A 171 -29.66 -3.62 -5.05
N PHE A 172 -28.66 -2.77 -5.35
CA PHE A 172 -27.35 -2.81 -4.71
C PHE A 172 -26.85 -1.40 -4.35
N SER A 173 -26.24 -1.27 -3.17
CA SER A 173 -25.40 -0.13 -2.78
C SER A 173 -23.93 -0.36 -3.15
N PHE A 174 -23.12 0.69 -3.19
CA PHE A 174 -21.67 0.60 -3.45
C PHE A 174 -20.95 1.60 -2.55
N MET A 175 -20.43 1.12 -1.42
CA MET A 175 -19.96 1.96 -0.32
C MET A 175 -18.49 1.71 0.06
N GLY A 176 -17.69 1.14 -0.83
CA GLY A 176 -16.32 0.70 -0.52
C GLY A 176 -15.44 1.79 0.07
N SER A 177 -15.48 3.01 -0.48
CA SER A 177 -14.68 4.13 0.05
C SER A 177 -15.19 4.58 1.43
N PHE A 178 -16.51 4.52 1.66
CA PHE A 178 -17.08 4.81 2.97
C PHE A 178 -16.75 3.74 4.01
N ILE A 179 -16.73 2.45 3.64
CA ILE A 179 -16.27 1.37 4.53
C ILE A 179 -14.83 1.61 4.96
N VAL A 180 -13.90 1.86 4.03
CA VAL A 180 -12.49 2.13 4.38
C VAL A 180 -12.40 3.30 5.38
N ARG A 181 -13.10 4.40 5.10
CA ARG A 181 -13.11 5.57 5.98
C ARG A 181 -13.68 5.26 7.37
N GLN A 182 -14.76 4.49 7.44
CA GLN A 182 -15.41 4.15 8.71
C GLN A 182 -14.58 3.16 9.53
N VAL A 183 -13.95 2.16 8.89
CA VAL A 183 -13.02 1.26 9.57
C VAL A 183 -11.92 2.06 10.27
N ILE A 184 -11.31 3.05 9.60
CA ILE A 184 -10.29 3.89 10.23
C ILE A 184 -10.84 4.60 11.47
N ARG A 185 -12.06 5.15 11.40
CA ARG A 185 -12.70 5.83 12.53
C ARG A 185 -13.00 4.88 13.69
N ASP A 186 -13.55 3.71 13.40
CA ASP A 186 -13.89 2.72 14.43
C ASP A 186 -12.64 2.15 15.10
N LEU A 187 -11.49 2.15 14.40
CA LEU A 187 -10.22 1.72 14.97
C LEU A 187 -9.57 2.76 15.91
N ILE A 188 -9.97 4.05 15.85
CA ILE A 188 -9.43 5.11 16.72
C ILE A 188 -9.62 4.79 18.21
N PRO A 189 -10.85 4.62 18.73
CA PRO A 189 -11.07 4.27 20.14
C PRO A 189 -10.54 2.87 20.46
N LEU A 190 -10.47 2.00 19.45
CA LEU A 190 -9.80 0.71 19.57
C LEU A 190 -8.27 0.83 19.55
N GLY A 191 -7.69 2.02 19.72
CA GLY A 191 -6.27 2.29 19.99
C GLY A 191 -5.37 2.60 18.80
N LEU A 192 -5.94 2.80 17.60
CA LEU A 192 -5.19 3.31 16.44
C LEU A 192 -4.64 4.73 16.70
N GLU A 193 -5.28 5.53 17.55
CA GLU A 193 -4.82 6.87 17.96
C GLU A 193 -3.40 6.87 18.56
N ASN A 194 -3.04 5.78 19.26
CA ASN A 194 -1.76 5.62 19.94
C ASN A 194 -0.69 4.97 19.04
N SER A 195 -0.96 4.85 17.74
CA SER A 195 -0.07 4.16 16.80
C SER A 195 1.10 5.03 16.33
N THR A 196 2.17 4.35 15.92
CA THR A 196 3.32 4.98 15.26
C THR A 196 3.25 4.84 13.73
N ASP A 197 2.72 3.72 13.27
CA ASP A 197 2.70 3.34 11.86
C ASP A 197 1.40 2.63 11.53
N LEU A 198 0.85 2.97 10.36
CA LEU A 198 -0.28 2.31 9.73
C LEU A 198 0.13 1.91 8.30
N ILE A 199 0.05 0.61 8.01
CA ILE A 199 0.15 0.08 6.66
C ILE A 199 -1.26 -0.26 6.18
N LEU A 200 -1.71 0.42 5.12
CA LEU A 200 -2.88 0.03 4.36
C LEU A 200 -2.42 -0.91 3.24
N ALA A 201 -2.74 -2.18 3.35
CA ALA A 201 -2.39 -3.22 2.39
C ALA A 201 -3.65 -3.76 1.70
N GLY A 202 -3.49 -4.42 0.57
CA GLY A 202 -4.60 -5.09 -0.11
C GLY A 202 -4.13 -5.82 -1.35
N SER A 203 -4.89 -6.86 -1.72
CA SER A 203 -4.58 -7.68 -2.89
C SER A 203 -5.67 -7.59 -3.96
N SER A 204 -5.32 -7.73 -5.23
CA SER A 204 -6.28 -7.68 -6.35
C SER A 204 -7.05 -6.34 -6.38
N ALA A 205 -8.38 -6.37 -6.49
CA ALA A 205 -9.25 -5.20 -6.32
C ALA A 205 -9.00 -4.43 -5.00
N GLY A 206 -8.56 -5.12 -3.94
CA GLY A 206 -8.10 -4.51 -2.68
C GLY A 206 -6.79 -3.74 -2.85
N GLY A 207 -5.87 -4.22 -3.69
CA GLY A 207 -4.64 -3.52 -4.06
C GLY A 207 -4.91 -2.24 -4.87
N THR A 208 -5.89 -2.28 -5.79
CA THR A 208 -6.41 -1.06 -6.44
C THR A 208 -7.07 -0.14 -5.40
N GLY A 209 -7.87 -0.70 -4.48
CA GLY A 209 -8.51 0.00 -3.39
C GLY A 209 -7.54 0.74 -2.46
N VAL A 210 -6.37 0.17 -2.18
CA VAL A 210 -5.26 0.84 -1.46
C VAL A 210 -4.88 2.10 -2.21
N MET A 211 -4.58 2.01 -3.50
CA MET A 211 -4.14 3.16 -4.30
C MET A 211 -5.21 4.27 -4.35
N LEU A 212 -6.48 3.90 -4.44
CA LEU A 212 -7.59 4.85 -4.48
C LEU A 212 -7.88 5.54 -3.14
N ASN A 213 -7.61 4.88 -2.01
CA ASN A 213 -7.98 5.38 -0.69
C ASN A 213 -6.78 5.85 0.17
N LEU A 214 -5.54 5.54 -0.19
CA LEU A 214 -4.37 5.77 0.66
C LEU A 214 -4.19 7.24 1.07
N ASP A 215 -4.26 8.16 0.12
CA ASP A 215 -4.15 9.59 0.42
C ASP A 215 -5.36 10.10 1.22
N TYR A 216 -6.57 9.56 1.00
CA TYR A 216 -7.74 9.90 1.82
C TYR A 216 -7.63 9.40 3.27
N VAL A 217 -7.07 8.21 3.48
CA VAL A 217 -6.81 7.69 4.83
C VAL A 217 -5.79 8.56 5.55
N LYS A 218 -4.75 9.00 4.84
CA LYS A 218 -3.76 9.92 5.39
C LYS A 218 -4.34 11.29 5.72
N GLU A 219 -5.16 11.86 4.84
CA GLU A 219 -5.87 13.13 5.06
C GLU A 219 -6.83 13.01 6.26
N LEU A 220 -7.60 11.94 6.36
CA LEU A 220 -8.47 11.66 7.52
C LEU A 220 -7.66 11.66 8.83
N LEU A 221 -6.55 10.91 8.87
CA LEU A 221 -5.75 10.82 10.10
C LEU A 221 -5.02 12.12 10.43
N HIS A 222 -4.43 12.80 9.44
CA HIS A 222 -3.54 13.94 9.68
C HIS A 222 -4.26 15.28 9.75
N GLU A 223 -5.31 15.47 8.93
CA GLU A 223 -5.99 16.75 8.76
C GLU A 223 -7.32 16.78 9.50
N GLU A 224 -8.13 15.72 9.45
CA GLU A 224 -9.43 15.68 10.14
C GLU A 224 -9.29 15.28 11.61
N LEU A 225 -8.48 14.26 11.92
CA LEU A 225 -8.33 13.71 13.28
C LEU A 225 -7.08 14.23 14.02
N MET A 226 -6.24 15.04 13.36
CA MET A 226 -5.02 15.64 13.92
C MET A 226 -3.96 14.64 14.44
N LEU A 227 -4.03 13.37 14.02
CA LEU A 227 -3.11 12.28 14.39
C LEU A 227 -1.86 12.24 13.48
N THR A 228 -1.18 13.38 13.39
CA THR A 228 0.00 13.56 12.51
C THR A 228 1.20 12.68 12.91
N GLN A 229 1.23 12.14 14.13
CA GLN A 229 2.23 11.19 14.62
C GLN A 229 2.20 9.85 13.89
N ILE A 230 1.05 9.45 13.34
CA ILE A 230 0.87 8.17 12.66
C ILE A 230 1.53 8.22 11.29
N ASN A 231 2.33 7.21 10.94
CA ASN A 231 2.93 7.10 9.63
C ASN A 231 2.12 6.20 8.71
N VAL A 232 1.42 6.81 7.76
CA VAL A 232 0.55 6.11 6.80
C VAL A 232 1.34 5.73 5.56
N ARG A 233 1.32 4.44 5.22
CA ARG A 233 1.94 3.87 4.02
C ARG A 233 1.00 2.89 3.33
N GLY A 234 1.20 2.67 2.04
CA GLY A 234 0.44 1.70 1.25
C GLY A 234 1.26 0.50 0.79
N VAL A 235 0.64 -0.67 0.70
CA VAL A 235 1.16 -1.83 -0.03
C VAL A 235 0.07 -2.31 -0.98
N THR A 236 0.34 -2.24 -2.28
CA THR A 236 -0.56 -2.80 -3.30
C THR A 236 0.03 -4.12 -3.78
N ASP A 237 -0.76 -5.18 -3.76
CA ASP A 237 -0.42 -6.51 -4.27
C ASP A 237 -1.36 -6.87 -5.40
N SER A 238 -0.83 -7.14 -6.59
CA SER A 238 -1.63 -7.60 -7.72
C SER A 238 -2.78 -6.65 -8.09
N GLY A 239 -2.60 -5.35 -7.81
CA GLY A 239 -3.59 -4.29 -8.03
C GLY A 239 -3.19 -3.32 -9.14
N TRP A 240 -2.06 -3.58 -9.82
CA TRP A 240 -1.50 -2.74 -10.87
C TRP A 240 -1.84 -3.32 -12.24
N PHE A 241 -2.96 -2.87 -12.81
CA PHE A 241 -3.44 -3.29 -14.12
C PHE A 241 -3.06 -2.32 -15.23
N LEU A 242 -3.10 -2.82 -16.46
CA LEU A 242 -2.90 -2.05 -17.69
C LEU A 242 -4.22 -1.96 -18.48
N ASP A 243 -4.54 -0.77 -18.96
CA ASP A 243 -5.62 -0.47 -19.93
C ASP A 243 -5.14 -0.75 -21.36
N ARG A 244 -4.89 -2.01 -21.68
CA ARG A 244 -4.41 -2.44 -23.00
C ARG A 244 -5.48 -3.11 -23.84
N THR A 245 -5.22 -3.19 -25.15
CA THR A 245 -6.10 -3.89 -26.08
C THR A 245 -6.04 -5.39 -25.80
N PRO A 246 -7.19 -6.06 -25.57
CA PRO A 246 -7.22 -7.50 -25.30
C PRO A 246 -6.70 -8.30 -26.49
N TYR A 247 -6.23 -9.52 -26.23
CA TYR A 247 -5.77 -10.48 -27.25
C TYR A 247 -6.87 -10.81 -28.25
N ALA A 248 -8.05 -11.17 -27.75
CA ALA A 248 -9.23 -11.46 -28.57
C ALA A 248 -10.37 -10.49 -28.26
N PRO A 249 -11.21 -10.11 -29.25
CA PRO A 249 -12.38 -9.28 -29.03
C PRO A 249 -13.24 -9.81 -27.88
N THR A 250 -13.65 -8.92 -26.99
CA THR A 250 -14.48 -9.27 -25.82
C THR A 250 -15.60 -8.26 -25.66
N ASN A 251 -16.76 -8.75 -25.24
CA ASN A 251 -17.90 -7.91 -24.89
C ASN A 251 -17.75 -7.26 -23.50
N LYS A 252 -16.64 -7.52 -22.80
CA LYS A 252 -16.34 -7.01 -21.45
C LYS A 252 -14.95 -6.36 -21.36
N PRO A 253 -14.61 -5.38 -22.21
CA PRO A 253 -13.27 -4.79 -22.17
C PRO A 253 -13.04 -4.06 -20.84
N ALA A 254 -11.85 -4.23 -20.25
CA ALA A 254 -11.52 -3.74 -18.92
C ALA A 254 -11.80 -2.24 -18.73
N VAL A 255 -11.43 -1.43 -19.73
CA VAL A 255 -11.64 0.03 -19.73
C VAL A 255 -13.13 0.38 -19.68
N GLU A 256 -13.96 -0.29 -20.47
CA GLU A 256 -15.40 -0.07 -20.48
C GLU A 256 -16.04 -0.50 -19.16
N ALA A 257 -15.60 -1.63 -18.61
CA ALA A 257 -16.05 -2.13 -17.33
C ALA A 257 -15.74 -1.13 -16.19
N ILE A 258 -14.54 -0.56 -16.16
CA ILE A 258 -14.18 0.46 -15.18
C ILE A 258 -14.95 1.76 -15.39
N ARG A 259 -15.18 2.20 -16.63
CA ARG A 259 -15.97 3.41 -16.92
C ARG A 259 -17.41 3.26 -16.42
N LYS A 260 -18.10 2.20 -16.85
CA LYS A 260 -19.46 1.87 -16.40
C LYS A 260 -19.53 1.67 -14.90
N GLY A 261 -18.54 0.98 -14.33
CA GLY A 261 -18.43 0.75 -12.90
C GLY A 261 -18.31 2.05 -12.12
N MET A 262 -17.39 2.93 -12.51
CA MET A 262 -17.20 4.22 -11.86
C MET A 262 -18.49 5.04 -11.82
N ASP A 263 -19.27 5.05 -12.89
CA ASP A 263 -20.56 5.73 -12.93
C ASP A 263 -21.59 5.06 -12.01
N MET A 264 -21.73 3.73 -12.10
CA MET A 264 -22.65 2.94 -11.29
C MET A 264 -22.38 3.07 -9.78
N TRP A 265 -21.11 3.03 -9.39
CA TRP A 265 -20.67 3.04 -7.99
C TRP A 265 -20.62 4.44 -7.38
N ARG A 266 -20.77 5.50 -8.21
CA ARG A 266 -20.34 6.86 -7.86
C ARG A 266 -18.90 6.83 -7.35
N GLY A 267 -18.03 6.18 -8.11
CA GLY A 267 -16.67 5.86 -7.73
C GLY A 267 -15.85 7.11 -7.45
N LYS A 268 -15.26 7.18 -6.26
CA LYS A 268 -14.38 8.27 -5.84
C LYS A 268 -12.92 7.89 -6.08
N VAL A 269 -12.24 8.69 -6.88
CA VAL A 269 -10.77 8.58 -7.12
C VAL A 269 -10.02 9.74 -6.47
N PRO A 270 -8.71 9.60 -6.13
CA PRO A 270 -7.91 10.64 -5.50
C PRO A 270 -7.99 11.99 -6.22
N ARG A 271 -8.11 13.08 -5.45
CA ARG A 271 -8.34 14.43 -5.99
C ARG A 271 -7.30 14.82 -7.06
N ARG A 272 -6.01 14.61 -6.78
CA ARG A 272 -4.93 15.00 -7.71
C ARG A 272 -4.92 14.18 -8.99
N CYS A 273 -5.28 12.90 -8.94
CA CYS A 273 -5.43 12.11 -10.15
C CYS A 273 -6.66 12.55 -10.96
N ARG A 274 -7.76 12.89 -10.28
CA ARG A 274 -8.95 13.44 -10.95
C ARG A 274 -8.67 14.77 -11.66
N GLU A 275 -7.85 15.61 -11.05
CA GLU A 275 -7.41 16.88 -11.63
C GLU A 275 -6.53 16.69 -12.87
N GLU A 276 -5.73 15.63 -12.91
CA GLU A 276 -4.97 15.25 -14.11
C GLU A 276 -5.88 14.74 -15.24
N TYR A 277 -6.91 13.96 -14.90
CA TYR A 277 -7.82 13.32 -15.86
C TYR A 277 -9.26 13.83 -15.71
N MET A 278 -9.48 15.13 -15.82
CA MET A 278 -10.78 15.75 -15.54
C MET A 278 -11.95 15.16 -16.33
N SER A 279 -11.76 14.90 -17.63
CA SER A 279 -12.79 14.32 -18.51
C SER A 279 -12.90 12.81 -18.43
N GLU A 280 -11.86 12.13 -17.94
CA GLU A 280 -11.74 10.67 -17.94
C GLU A 280 -11.22 10.15 -16.60
N PRO A 281 -11.90 10.44 -15.48
CA PRO A 281 -11.38 10.14 -14.15
C PRO A 281 -11.27 8.62 -13.87
N TRP A 282 -11.91 7.78 -14.68
CA TRP A 282 -11.75 6.33 -14.68
C TRP A 282 -10.28 5.89 -14.91
N ARG A 283 -9.46 6.74 -15.55
CA ARG A 283 -8.02 6.50 -15.73
C ARG A 283 -7.28 6.30 -14.41
N CYS A 284 -7.80 6.85 -13.31
CA CYS A 284 -7.22 6.73 -11.98
C CYS A 284 -7.34 5.33 -11.36
N TYR A 285 -8.08 4.39 -11.96
CA TYR A 285 -8.07 3.00 -11.50
C TYR A 285 -6.81 2.24 -11.93
N PHE A 286 -6.04 2.76 -12.89
CA PHE A 286 -4.82 2.14 -13.39
C PHE A 286 -3.60 2.67 -12.63
N GLY A 287 -2.85 1.76 -12.00
CA GLY A 287 -1.77 2.10 -11.06
C GLY A 287 -0.73 3.05 -11.66
N TYR A 288 -0.30 2.81 -12.89
CA TYR A 288 0.72 3.63 -13.56
C TYR A 288 0.28 5.06 -13.87
N ARG A 289 -1.04 5.29 -14.01
CA ARG A 289 -1.63 6.62 -14.20
C ARG A 289 -1.83 7.36 -12.88
N LEU A 290 -2.24 6.63 -11.85
CA LEU A 290 -2.49 7.21 -10.52
C LEU A 290 -1.19 7.47 -9.74
N TYR A 291 -0.21 6.57 -9.81
CA TYR A 291 1.00 6.58 -8.98
C TYR A 291 1.77 7.91 -8.98
N PRO A 292 2.00 8.58 -10.14
CA PRO A 292 2.69 9.87 -10.17
C PRO A 292 2.02 10.96 -9.32
N THR A 293 0.71 10.82 -9.08
CA THR A 293 -0.08 11.77 -8.30
C THR A 293 -0.18 11.42 -6.82
N LEU A 294 0.36 10.30 -6.33
CA LEU A 294 0.28 9.92 -4.90
C LEU A 294 1.22 10.74 -4.01
N LYS A 295 0.80 11.01 -2.77
CA LYS A 295 1.60 11.72 -1.74
C LYS A 295 2.21 10.73 -0.77
N SER A 296 1.47 9.68 -0.51
CA SER A 296 1.83 8.64 0.43
C SER A 296 2.79 7.64 -0.22
N GLU A 297 3.71 7.10 0.58
CA GLU A 297 4.66 6.11 0.08
C GLU A 297 3.92 4.78 -0.17
N LEU A 298 4.09 4.24 -1.38
CA LEU A 298 3.48 2.99 -1.82
C LEU A 298 4.57 1.98 -2.19
N PHE A 299 4.47 0.77 -1.65
CA PHE A 299 5.19 -0.41 -2.11
C PHE A 299 4.30 -1.18 -3.10
N VAL A 300 4.84 -1.52 -4.26
CA VAL A 300 4.12 -2.28 -5.28
C VAL A 300 4.65 -3.71 -5.30
N PHE A 301 3.78 -4.68 -5.10
CA PHE A 301 4.02 -6.06 -5.48
C PHE A 301 3.15 -6.37 -6.70
N GLN A 302 3.75 -6.93 -7.76
CA GLN A 302 3.00 -7.28 -8.95
C GLN A 302 3.65 -8.47 -9.65
N TRP A 303 2.88 -9.52 -9.92
CA TRP A 303 3.31 -10.59 -10.83
C TRP A 303 3.44 -10.01 -12.23
N LEU A 304 4.59 -10.22 -12.90
CA LEU A 304 4.76 -9.74 -14.29
C LEU A 304 3.82 -10.46 -15.26
N PHE A 305 3.36 -11.64 -14.90
CA PHE A 305 2.35 -12.40 -15.66
C PHE A 305 1.13 -12.65 -14.78
N ASP A 306 0.49 -11.56 -14.33
CA ASP A 306 -0.67 -11.64 -13.43
C ASP A 306 -1.88 -12.30 -14.12
N GLU A 307 -2.43 -13.34 -13.49
CA GLU A 307 -3.55 -14.11 -14.06
C GLU A 307 -4.80 -13.25 -14.27
N ALA A 308 -5.08 -12.29 -13.38
CA ALA A 308 -6.23 -11.41 -13.54
C ALA A 308 -6.02 -10.42 -14.70
N GLN A 309 -4.78 -10.01 -14.99
CA GLN A 309 -4.49 -9.24 -16.22
C GLN A 309 -4.70 -10.11 -17.47
N MET A 310 -4.25 -11.37 -17.45
CA MET A 310 -4.44 -12.32 -18.57
C MET A 310 -5.93 -12.58 -18.84
N ASP A 311 -6.74 -12.69 -17.77
CA ASP A 311 -8.18 -12.87 -17.85
C ASP A 311 -8.87 -11.65 -18.49
N VAL A 312 -8.55 -10.43 -18.06
CA VAL A 312 -9.16 -9.22 -18.65
C VAL A 312 -8.67 -8.94 -20.07
N ASP A 313 -7.46 -9.37 -20.40
CA ASP A 313 -6.91 -9.33 -21.76
C ASP A 313 -7.53 -10.41 -22.66
N ASN A 314 -8.41 -11.27 -22.13
CA ASN A 314 -9.12 -12.31 -22.88
C ASN A 314 -8.15 -13.25 -23.63
N VAL A 315 -7.04 -13.61 -22.98
CA VAL A 315 -6.04 -14.52 -23.53
C VAL A 315 -6.54 -15.96 -23.51
N GLY A 316 -7.33 -16.33 -22.50
CA GLY A 316 -7.72 -17.72 -22.23
C GLY A 316 -6.55 -18.58 -21.76
N ALA A 317 -6.75 -19.90 -21.69
CA ALA A 317 -5.66 -20.83 -21.42
C ALA A 317 -4.62 -20.73 -22.56
N PRO A 318 -3.33 -20.47 -22.27
CA PRO A 318 -2.34 -20.23 -23.29
C PRO A 318 -1.87 -21.54 -23.93
N VAL A 319 -2.48 -21.88 -25.07
CA VAL A 319 -2.23 -23.13 -25.80
C VAL A 319 -1.58 -22.92 -27.16
N THR A 320 -1.44 -21.66 -27.60
CA THR A 320 -0.86 -21.30 -28.90
C THR A 320 0.32 -20.36 -28.76
N LYS A 321 1.23 -20.38 -29.75
CA LYS A 321 2.35 -19.44 -29.82
C LYS A 321 1.88 -17.98 -29.79
N GLN A 322 0.78 -17.64 -30.47
CA GLN A 322 0.26 -16.28 -30.51
C GLN A 322 -0.21 -15.79 -29.13
N GLN A 323 -0.84 -16.67 -28.34
CA GLN A 323 -1.20 -16.35 -26.95
C GLN A 323 0.05 -16.13 -26.10
N TRP A 324 1.08 -16.99 -26.22
CA TRP A 324 2.35 -16.81 -25.52
C TRP A 324 3.07 -15.51 -25.92
N ASP A 325 3.16 -15.21 -27.22
CA ASP A 325 3.74 -13.95 -27.73
C ASP A 325 3.00 -12.73 -27.13
N TYR A 326 1.69 -12.80 -26.96
CA TYR A 326 0.90 -11.75 -26.30
C TYR A 326 1.21 -11.64 -24.81
N ILE A 327 1.32 -12.77 -24.09
CA ILE A 327 1.68 -12.82 -22.66
C ILE A 327 3.08 -12.26 -22.44
N HIS A 328 4.06 -12.55 -23.31
CA HIS A 328 5.39 -11.95 -23.26
C HIS A 328 5.32 -10.42 -23.36
N LYS A 329 4.61 -9.91 -24.38
CA LYS A 329 4.41 -8.47 -24.56
C LYS A 329 3.66 -7.83 -23.39
N MET A 330 2.77 -8.57 -22.72
CA MET A 330 2.10 -8.13 -21.50
C MET A 330 3.10 -7.93 -20.35
N GLY A 331 3.97 -8.91 -20.11
CA GLY A 331 5.01 -8.83 -19.08
C GLY A 331 5.98 -7.67 -19.31
N ASP A 332 6.37 -7.44 -20.57
CA ASP A 332 7.23 -6.30 -20.93
C ASP A 332 6.53 -4.96 -20.71
N ALA A 333 5.26 -4.85 -21.08
CA ALA A 333 4.46 -3.65 -20.83
C ALA A 333 4.31 -3.36 -19.33
N LEU A 334 4.11 -4.40 -18.51
CA LEU A 334 4.08 -4.27 -17.05
C LEU A 334 5.44 -3.78 -16.53
N ARG A 335 6.54 -4.41 -16.97
CA ARG A 335 7.91 -3.99 -16.58
C ARG A 335 8.16 -2.52 -16.91
N GLN A 336 7.78 -2.08 -18.11
CA GLN A 336 7.93 -0.69 -18.55
C GLN A 336 7.11 0.28 -17.68
N SER A 337 5.89 -0.10 -17.30
CA SER A 337 5.03 0.73 -16.44
C SER A 337 5.66 1.03 -15.06
N PHE A 338 6.66 0.26 -14.64
CA PHE A 338 7.34 0.40 -13.36
C PHE A 338 8.61 1.26 -13.37
N GLU A 339 8.99 1.86 -14.51
CA GLU A 339 10.20 2.68 -14.63
C GLU A 339 10.30 3.74 -13.53
N ASN A 340 9.19 4.42 -13.25
CA ASN A 340 9.12 5.51 -12.27
C ASN A 340 8.68 5.07 -10.85
N VAL A 341 8.49 3.78 -10.63
CA VAL A 341 8.05 3.25 -9.31
C VAL A 341 9.25 3.15 -8.37
N SER A 342 9.13 3.82 -7.22
CA SER A 342 10.23 3.98 -6.27
C SER A 342 10.51 2.74 -5.40
N ALA A 343 9.49 1.91 -5.16
CA ALA A 343 9.59 0.67 -4.40
C ALA A 343 8.67 -0.40 -5.02
N ILE A 344 9.28 -1.44 -5.57
CA ILE A 344 8.60 -2.51 -6.27
C ILE A 344 9.28 -3.87 -6.08
N PHE A 345 8.46 -4.92 -6.04
CA PHE A 345 8.86 -6.31 -6.11
C PHE A 345 8.01 -7.01 -7.20
N ALA A 346 8.61 -7.33 -8.34
CA ALA A 346 7.90 -7.90 -9.48
C ALA A 346 8.60 -9.14 -10.04
N PRO A 347 8.23 -10.35 -9.58
CA PRO A 347 8.76 -11.61 -10.07
C PRO A 347 8.14 -12.01 -11.42
N SER A 348 8.89 -12.73 -12.25
CA SER A 348 8.43 -13.30 -13.52
C SER A 348 7.72 -14.64 -13.29
N CYS A 349 6.54 -14.61 -12.66
CA CYS A 349 5.70 -15.79 -12.44
C CYS A 349 4.27 -15.54 -12.93
N ILE A 350 3.60 -16.64 -13.30
CA ILE A 350 2.15 -16.66 -13.52
C ILE A 350 1.50 -16.99 -12.19
N SER A 351 0.82 -16.01 -11.61
CA SER A 351 0.08 -16.15 -10.35
C SER A 351 -0.76 -14.89 -10.13
N HIS A 352 -1.67 -14.95 -9.16
CA HIS A 352 -2.38 -13.78 -8.67
C HIS A 352 -2.36 -13.72 -7.14
N SER A 353 -2.09 -12.51 -6.61
CA SER A 353 -1.96 -12.20 -5.17
C SER A 353 -0.84 -12.98 -4.44
N VAL A 354 -0.34 -12.42 -3.33
CA VAL A 354 0.69 -13.07 -2.51
C VAL A 354 0.58 -12.77 -1.02
N LEU A 355 0.13 -11.58 -0.61
CA LEU A 355 0.36 -11.08 0.76
C LEU A 355 -0.35 -11.86 1.87
N THR A 356 -1.42 -12.58 1.55
CA THR A 356 -2.17 -13.41 2.52
C THR A 356 -1.91 -14.91 2.36
N LYS A 357 -1.09 -15.31 1.38
CA LYS A 357 -0.69 -16.70 1.19
C LYS A 357 0.30 -17.12 2.28
N ARG A 358 0.17 -18.35 2.79
CA ARG A 358 1.03 -18.84 3.89
C ARG A 358 2.49 -18.97 3.48
N ASP A 359 2.71 -19.31 2.22
CA ASP A 359 4.00 -19.49 1.60
C ASP A 359 4.56 -18.20 1.00
N TRP A 360 3.96 -17.02 1.22
CA TRP A 360 4.40 -15.75 0.59
C TRP A 360 5.90 -15.44 0.71
N GLN A 361 6.58 -15.94 1.75
CA GLN A 361 8.03 -15.79 1.92
C GLN A 361 8.88 -16.65 0.97
N SER A 362 8.30 -17.65 0.32
CA SER A 362 8.96 -18.51 -0.67
C SER A 362 9.40 -17.69 -1.89
N VAL A 363 8.58 -16.70 -2.29
CA VAL A 363 8.78 -15.84 -3.46
C VAL A 363 9.95 -14.89 -3.24
N LYS A 364 11.00 -15.04 -4.05
CA LYS A 364 12.27 -14.31 -3.92
C LYS A 364 12.74 -13.73 -5.25
N ILE A 365 13.46 -12.61 -5.19
CA ILE A 365 14.25 -12.06 -6.31
C ILE A 365 15.63 -11.72 -5.76
N ASP A 366 16.68 -12.27 -6.39
CA ASP A 366 18.07 -12.23 -5.90
C ASP A 366 18.20 -12.73 -4.44
N ASP A 367 17.60 -13.88 -4.12
CA ASP A 367 17.56 -14.50 -2.78
C ASP A 367 16.93 -13.65 -1.66
N ILE A 368 16.21 -12.58 -2.01
CA ILE A 368 15.49 -11.74 -1.06
C ILE A 368 14.00 -11.97 -1.23
N SER A 369 13.36 -12.40 -0.15
CA SER A 369 11.91 -12.62 -0.11
C SER A 369 11.13 -11.30 -0.19
N VAL A 370 9.87 -11.37 -0.62
CA VAL A 370 8.95 -10.22 -0.57
C VAL A 370 8.83 -9.63 0.84
N ALA A 371 8.80 -10.48 1.88
CA ALA A 371 8.72 -10.05 3.27
C ALA A 371 9.96 -9.23 3.69
N GLU A 372 11.16 -9.69 3.33
CA GLU A 372 12.41 -8.97 3.59
C GLU A 372 12.48 -7.65 2.82
N ALA A 373 12.11 -7.65 1.54
CA ALA A 373 12.11 -6.44 0.71
C ALA A 373 11.15 -5.37 1.27
N LEU A 374 9.95 -5.77 1.66
CA LEU A 374 8.95 -4.91 2.27
C LEU A 374 9.42 -4.37 3.63
N HIS A 375 10.02 -5.21 4.47
CA HIS A 375 10.57 -4.79 5.75
C HIS A 375 11.71 -3.77 5.57
N CYS A 376 12.56 -4.00 4.57
CA CYS A 376 13.64 -3.10 4.21
C CYS A 376 13.11 -1.70 3.81
N TRP A 377 12.05 -1.66 3.02
CA TRP A 377 11.34 -0.44 2.65
C TRP A 377 10.71 0.28 3.86
N GLU A 378 10.02 -0.45 4.73
CA GLU A 378 9.41 0.10 5.95
C GLU A 378 10.46 0.79 6.84
N GLN A 379 11.60 0.14 7.08
CA GLN A 379 12.65 0.71 7.94
C GLN A 379 13.22 2.03 7.39
N LYS A 380 13.47 2.11 6.08
CA LYS A 380 14.07 3.30 5.47
C LYS A 380 13.13 4.50 5.52
N THR A 381 11.86 4.27 5.23
CA THR A 381 10.83 5.29 5.25
C THR A 381 10.64 5.84 6.68
N SER A 382 10.68 4.98 7.71
CA SER A 382 10.68 5.42 9.12
C SER A 382 11.89 6.30 9.44
N ARG A 383 13.10 5.92 8.99
CA ARG A 383 14.33 6.71 9.20
C ARG A 383 14.29 8.05 8.49
N ARG A 384 13.77 8.13 7.26
CA ARG A 384 13.61 9.38 6.51
C ARG A 384 12.68 10.35 7.24
N ARG A 385 11.55 9.85 7.75
CA ARG A 385 10.61 10.62 8.57
C ARG A 385 11.25 11.13 9.86
N LEU A 386 11.93 10.27 10.61
CA LEU A 386 12.64 10.67 11.84
C LEU A 386 13.69 11.76 11.57
N LYS A 387 14.42 11.68 10.45
CA LYS A 387 15.34 12.74 10.02
C LYS A 387 14.61 14.04 9.69
N ARG A 388 13.49 14.00 8.96
CA ARG A 388 12.65 15.18 8.65
C ARG A 388 12.13 15.84 9.93
N LEU A 389 11.60 15.05 10.88
CA LEU A 389 11.12 15.56 12.17
C LEU A 389 12.24 16.19 13.01
N LYS A 390 13.41 15.56 13.05
CA LYS A 390 14.60 16.14 13.72
C LYS A 390 15.04 17.45 13.06
N ASN A 391 15.09 17.50 11.74
CA ASN A 391 15.46 18.71 11.00
C ASN A 391 14.42 19.83 11.16
N GLY A 392 13.13 19.50 11.19
CA GLY A 392 12.05 20.45 11.48
C GLY A 392 12.14 21.04 12.89
N LYS A 393 12.43 20.20 13.91
CA LYS A 393 12.71 20.67 15.27
C LYS A 393 13.97 21.54 15.35
N VAL A 394 15.02 21.21 14.60
CA VAL A 394 16.24 22.03 14.51
C VAL A 394 15.94 23.38 13.86
N LEU A 395 15.17 23.43 12.77
CA LEU A 395 14.75 24.67 12.12
C LEU A 395 13.92 25.55 13.07
N ASN A 396 12.93 24.99 13.77
CA ASN A 396 12.13 25.72 14.76
C ASN A 396 12.99 26.23 15.93
N ASN A 397 13.94 25.42 16.42
CA ASN A 397 14.88 25.86 17.47
C ASN A 397 15.86 26.93 16.98
N THR A 398 16.31 26.88 15.72
CA THR A 398 17.14 27.94 15.13
C THR A 398 16.35 29.22 14.88
N GLY A 399 15.09 29.12 14.47
CA GLY A 399 14.16 30.25 14.35
C GLY A 399 13.88 30.91 15.71
N ALA A 400 13.65 30.11 16.75
CA ALA A 400 13.51 30.60 18.13
C ALA A 400 14.81 31.23 18.66
N ARG A 401 15.98 30.66 18.36
CA ARG A 401 17.29 31.26 18.71
C ARG A 401 17.58 32.55 17.94
N LEU A 402 17.22 32.63 16.67
CA LEU A 402 17.32 33.85 15.84
C LEU A 402 16.35 34.92 16.31
N GLY A 403 15.12 34.56 16.69
CA GLY A 403 14.14 35.42 17.33
C GLY A 403 14.62 35.98 18.66
N LYS A 404 15.18 35.13 19.54
CA LYS A 404 15.82 35.57 20.80
C LYS A 404 17.04 36.46 20.57
N ARG A 405 17.84 36.22 19.52
CA ARG A 405 18.97 37.08 19.12
C ARG A 405 18.51 38.43 18.54
N LYS A 406 17.43 38.46 17.75
CA LYS A 406 16.81 39.70 17.25
C LYS A 406 16.21 40.50 18.40
N ARG A 407 15.54 39.84 19.36
CA ARG A 407 14.94 40.48 20.54
C ARG A 407 15.99 41.04 21.50
N ARG A 408 17.11 40.33 21.73
CA ARG A 408 18.29 40.86 22.46
C ARG A 408 19.01 41.99 21.72
N ARG A 409 19.05 41.96 20.39
CA ARG A 409 19.64 43.03 19.56
C ARG A 409 18.76 44.28 19.51
N ASN A 410 17.44 44.12 19.53
CA ASN A 410 16.50 45.24 19.65
C ASN A 410 16.52 45.84 21.07
N GLN A 411 16.57 45.04 22.13
CA GLN A 411 16.78 45.54 23.51
C GLN A 411 18.09 46.32 23.67
N ARG A 412 19.19 45.87 23.03
CA ARG A 412 20.46 46.62 23.00
C ARG A 412 20.40 47.89 22.14
N LYS A 413 19.48 47.98 21.18
CA LYS A 413 19.26 49.21 20.39
C LYS A 413 18.38 50.21 21.12
N THR A 414 17.38 49.77 21.90
CA THR A 414 16.58 50.67 22.75
C THR A 414 17.37 51.21 23.95
N LEU A 415 18.28 50.41 24.56
CA LEU A 415 19.22 50.94 25.56
C LEU A 415 20.29 51.89 24.97
N GLY A 416 20.60 51.77 23.68
CA GLY A 416 21.55 52.68 23.01
C GLY A 416 20.92 54.01 22.58
N TYR A 417 19.61 54.03 22.30
CA TYR A 417 18.90 55.24 21.88
C TYR A 417 18.49 56.15 23.05
N ALA A 418 18.42 55.61 24.26
CA ALA A 418 18.19 56.42 25.47
C ALA A 418 19.45 57.20 25.93
N ASN A 419 20.64 56.84 25.43
CA ASN A 419 21.91 57.49 25.78
C ASN A 419 22.44 58.45 24.70
N LEU A 420 21.63 58.80 23.69
CA LEU A 420 22.01 59.67 22.56
C LEU A 420 21.20 60.98 22.50
N LEU A 421 20.61 61.40 23.62
CA LEU A 421 20.01 62.73 23.77
C LEU A 421 20.87 63.70 24.61
N ASN A 422 22.14 63.38 24.85
CA ASN A 422 23.10 64.34 25.37
C ASN A 422 24.40 64.23 24.60
N ASN A 423 24.86 65.39 24.13
CA ASN A 423 26.14 65.72 23.51
C ASN A 423 26.14 65.73 21.98
N ASP A 424 26.04 66.96 21.48
CA ASP A 424 26.62 67.42 20.23
C ASP A 424 28.08 66.97 20.10
N ASP A 425 28.43 66.44 18.92
CA ASP A 425 29.62 66.88 18.19
C ASP A 425 29.73 66.22 16.81
N ARG A 426 29.81 67.08 15.79
CA ARG A 426 30.10 66.75 14.40
C ARG A 426 31.61 66.57 14.22
N ALA A 427 32.10 65.35 14.02
CA ALA A 427 33.30 65.08 13.21
C ALA A 427 33.48 63.58 12.91
N ASN A 428 34.07 63.28 11.75
CA ASN A 428 34.61 61.97 11.31
C ASN A 428 33.69 60.93 10.67
N VAL A 429 33.19 61.25 9.47
CA VAL A 429 32.57 60.28 8.53
C VAL A 429 33.61 59.60 7.60
N GLN A 430 34.89 60.02 7.58
CA GLN A 430 35.88 59.47 6.64
C GLN A 430 36.53 58.13 7.06
N ASP A 431 36.66 57.82 8.37
CA ASP A 431 37.47 56.66 8.84
C ASP A 431 36.72 55.30 8.83
N ALA A 432 35.38 55.32 8.76
CA ALA A 432 34.57 54.10 8.72
C ALA A 432 34.62 53.35 7.37
N SER A 433 34.83 54.07 6.26
CA SER A 433 34.89 53.52 4.90
C SER A 433 36.16 52.70 4.65
N VAL A 434 37.29 53.14 5.22
CA VAL A 434 38.61 52.51 5.05
C VAL A 434 38.69 51.19 5.83
N LYS A 435 38.17 51.14 7.07
CA LYS A 435 38.08 49.91 7.88
C LYS A 435 37.16 48.84 7.27
N MET A 436 36.10 49.25 6.56
CA MET A 436 35.17 48.31 5.91
C MET A 436 35.78 47.67 4.65
N LYS A 437 36.52 48.43 3.82
CA LYS A 437 37.24 47.91 2.65
C LYS A 437 38.35 46.91 3.04
N ARG A 438 39.09 47.16 4.13
CA ARG A 438 40.14 46.27 4.65
C ARG A 438 39.58 44.92 5.16
N ARG A 439 38.40 44.92 5.79
CA ARG A 439 37.71 43.69 6.25
C ARG A 439 37.16 42.85 5.09
N ARG A 440 36.78 43.44 3.96
CA ARG A 440 36.27 42.74 2.77
C ARG A 440 37.40 42.02 2.02
N ARG A 441 38.59 42.65 1.90
CA ARG A 441 39.81 42.03 1.32
C ARG A 441 40.28 40.80 2.10
N ASN A 442 40.32 40.87 3.44
CA ASN A 442 40.72 39.73 4.28
C ASN A 442 39.76 38.53 4.22
N ARG A 443 38.49 38.75 3.86
CA ARG A 443 37.49 37.69 3.71
C ARG A 443 37.61 36.94 2.38
N ILE A 444 38.05 37.62 1.32
CA ILE A 444 38.29 37.02 -0.01
C ILE A 444 39.57 36.16 0.02
N ASN A 445 40.65 36.63 0.63
CA ASN A 445 41.90 35.86 0.73
C ASN A 445 41.73 34.55 1.53
N ARG A 446 40.91 34.54 2.59
CA ARG A 446 40.59 33.31 3.36
C ARG A 446 39.74 32.30 2.58
N LYS A 447 38.99 32.74 1.55
CA LYS A 447 38.20 31.86 0.67
C LYS A 447 39.09 31.19 -0.38
N ILE A 448 40.05 31.90 -0.94
CA ILE A 448 41.01 31.39 -1.94
C ILE A 448 41.91 30.31 -1.32
N GLN A 449 42.37 30.52 -0.08
CA GLN A 449 43.23 29.57 0.63
C GLN A 449 42.52 28.26 1.00
N ARG A 450 41.20 28.29 1.24
CA ARG A 450 40.38 27.09 1.48
C ARG A 450 40.09 26.27 0.22
N ASN A 451 40.05 26.90 -0.96
CA ASN A 451 39.84 26.19 -2.22
C ASN A 451 41.12 25.47 -2.72
N LYS A 452 42.31 25.99 -2.44
CA LYS A 452 43.59 25.30 -2.73
C LYS A 452 43.82 24.01 -1.92
N ILE A 453 43.22 23.89 -0.74
CA ILE A 453 43.35 22.69 0.13
C ILE A 453 42.38 21.57 -0.30
N ARG A 454 41.31 21.89 -1.04
CA ARG A 454 40.32 20.90 -1.50
C ARG A 454 40.66 20.21 -2.83
N SER A 455 41.59 20.73 -3.63
CA SER A 455 41.95 20.15 -4.94
C SER A 455 43.15 19.18 -4.92
N ARG A 456 43.68 18.81 -3.74
CA ARG A 456 44.89 17.98 -3.59
C ARG A 456 44.65 16.56 -3.02
N LYS A 457 43.42 16.03 -3.06
CA LYS A 457 43.14 14.64 -2.66
C LYS A 457 42.34 13.88 -3.72
N HIS A 458 43.05 13.46 -4.77
CA HIS A 458 42.85 12.20 -5.48
C HIS A 458 44.22 11.77 -6.02
N PRO A 459 44.57 10.48 -5.92
CA PRO A 459 44.94 9.78 -7.14
C PRO A 459 44.28 8.39 -7.29
N GLN A 460 44.39 7.90 -8.53
CA GLN A 460 43.81 6.72 -9.14
C GLN A 460 44.67 5.44 -8.99
N ASN A 461 44.06 4.32 -9.40
CA ASN A 461 44.60 3.14 -10.12
C ASN A 461 45.06 1.84 -9.40
N SER A 462 44.23 0.79 -9.64
CA SER A 462 44.45 -0.54 -10.27
C SER A 462 45.71 -1.39 -10.04
N GLU A 463 45.43 -2.66 -9.66
CA GLU A 463 45.97 -3.98 -10.11
C GLU A 463 47.48 -4.32 -10.06
N ASN A 464 47.87 -5.32 -9.25
CA ASN A 464 48.15 -6.71 -9.68
C ASN A 464 48.70 -7.62 -8.54
N LYS A 465 48.38 -8.92 -8.66
CA LYS A 465 48.78 -10.11 -7.84
C LYS A 465 50.26 -10.53 -8.12
N PRO A 466 50.93 -11.53 -7.44
CA PRO A 466 50.38 -12.85 -7.06
C PRO A 466 50.90 -13.55 -5.77
N SER A 467 50.32 -14.75 -5.60
CA SER A 467 50.41 -15.90 -4.67
C SER A 467 51.69 -16.24 -3.88
N LEU A 468 51.49 -16.89 -2.71
CA LEU A 468 52.21 -18.12 -2.28
C LEU A 468 51.44 -18.86 -1.16
N THR A 469 51.71 -20.16 -1.06
CA THR A 469 50.93 -21.28 -0.48
C THR A 469 51.50 -21.85 0.82
N SER A 470 50.67 -22.65 1.52
CA SER A 470 50.96 -23.87 2.33
C SER A 470 50.69 -23.85 3.87
N ASN A 471 49.79 -24.78 4.28
CA ASN A 471 49.86 -25.85 5.30
C ASN A 471 50.80 -25.63 6.53
N ASN A 472 50.52 -26.01 7.79
CA ASN A 472 49.62 -26.96 8.45
C ASN A 472 49.65 -26.70 10.02
N PRO A 473 49.04 -27.52 10.90
CA PRO A 473 48.36 -27.08 12.15
C PRO A 473 49.12 -27.35 13.46
N THR A 474 48.70 -26.71 14.57
CA THR A 474 48.84 -27.28 15.93
C THR A 474 47.69 -26.90 16.87
N LEU A 475 47.21 -27.96 17.51
CA LEU A 475 46.36 -28.09 18.69
C LEU A 475 46.66 -27.08 19.81
N ASP A 476 45.63 -26.46 20.40
CA ASP A 476 45.54 -26.46 21.87
C ASP A 476 44.10 -26.34 22.38
N LYS A 477 43.77 -27.21 23.34
CA LYS A 477 42.47 -27.34 23.99
C LYS A 477 42.39 -26.38 25.18
N ARG A 478 41.35 -25.54 25.25
CA ARG A 478 40.78 -25.12 26.56
C ARG A 478 39.27 -24.96 26.51
N ILE A 479 38.65 -25.56 27.52
CA ILE A 479 37.22 -25.81 27.71
C ILE A 479 36.51 -24.60 28.34
N SER A 480 35.26 -24.41 27.92
CA SER A 480 34.13 -23.70 28.55
C SER A 480 34.16 -22.17 28.73
N ARG A 481 33.24 -21.51 28.00
CA ARG A 481 32.04 -20.88 28.60
C ARG A 481 31.01 -20.60 27.52
N SER A 482 29.77 -21.05 27.76
CA SER A 482 28.60 -20.80 26.92
C SER A 482 28.34 -19.30 26.78
N VAL A 483 28.62 -18.75 25.60
CA VAL A 483 28.16 -17.41 25.22
C VAL A 483 26.99 -17.61 24.29
N LEU A 484 25.79 -17.25 24.77
CA LEU A 484 24.60 -17.00 23.97
C LEU A 484 25.00 -16.32 22.66
N GLN A 485 24.83 -17.03 21.54
CA GLN A 485 24.96 -16.46 20.20
C GLN A 485 23.88 -15.38 20.06
N LYS A 486 24.26 -14.14 20.34
CA LYS A 486 23.58 -12.98 19.74
C LYS A 486 23.67 -13.19 18.24
N ASN A 487 22.53 -13.50 17.63
CA ASN A 487 22.32 -13.46 16.18
C ASN A 487 22.80 -12.10 15.65
N ARG A 488 24.08 -12.04 15.27
CA ARG A 488 24.63 -10.92 14.53
C ARG A 488 24.07 -11.04 13.13
N TRP A 489 23.01 -10.27 12.89
CA TRP A 489 22.49 -10.02 11.55
C TRP A 489 23.67 -9.74 10.60
N PRO A 490 23.71 -10.36 9.41
CA PRO A 490 24.80 -10.18 8.47
C PRO A 490 25.03 -8.70 8.17
N ARG A 491 26.29 -8.31 8.01
CA ARG A 491 26.74 -6.95 7.62
C ARG A 491 25.78 -6.36 6.56
N LYS A 492 25.27 -5.15 6.85
CA LYS A 492 24.29 -4.36 6.04
C LYS A 492 24.28 -4.74 4.55
N ARG A 493 23.45 -5.71 4.16
CA ARG A 493 23.04 -5.87 2.76
C ARG A 493 22.41 -4.54 2.33
N HIS A 494 22.83 -4.02 1.18
CA HIS A 494 22.31 -2.74 0.69
C HIS A 494 20.80 -2.89 0.45
N CYS A 495 20.00 -2.00 1.04
CA CYS A 495 18.55 -2.07 0.97
C CYS A 495 18.07 -1.59 -0.41
N ILE A 496 17.90 -2.52 -1.34
CA ILE A 496 17.38 -2.27 -2.70
C ILE A 496 15.86 -2.39 -2.65
N HIS A 497 15.16 -1.35 -3.12
CA HIS A 497 13.68 -1.28 -3.09
C HIS A 497 13.03 -1.54 -4.44
N ARG A 498 13.80 -1.55 -5.53
CA ARG A 498 13.32 -1.93 -6.86
C ARG A 498 13.89 -3.29 -7.18
N ARG A 499 13.06 -4.31 -7.07
CA ARG A 499 13.35 -5.70 -7.41
C ARG A 499 12.42 -6.09 -8.54
N LEU A 500 12.93 -5.98 -9.75
CA LEU A 500 12.25 -6.44 -10.95
C LEU A 500 13.00 -7.66 -11.42
N GLU A 501 12.28 -8.73 -11.73
CA GLU A 501 12.90 -9.91 -12.31
C GLU A 501 13.55 -9.54 -13.65
N ARG A 502 14.76 -10.05 -13.87
CA ARG A 502 15.55 -9.72 -15.06
C ARG A 502 15.10 -10.52 -16.27
N CYS A 503 14.74 -11.77 -16.03
CA CYS A 503 14.23 -12.63 -17.06
C CYS A 503 12.87 -12.13 -17.58
N SER A 504 12.68 -12.21 -18.90
CA SER A 504 11.48 -11.81 -19.64
C SER A 504 10.45 -12.93 -19.86
N TRP A 505 10.76 -14.14 -19.41
CA TRP A 505 9.98 -15.34 -19.69
C TRP A 505 9.05 -15.70 -18.50
N PRO A 506 7.78 -16.11 -18.75
CA PRO A 506 6.87 -16.54 -17.69
C PRO A 506 7.44 -17.71 -16.89
N GLN A 507 7.24 -17.72 -15.57
CA GLN A 507 7.67 -18.80 -14.68
C GLN A 507 9.19 -19.01 -14.56
N CYS A 508 10.03 -18.11 -15.09
CA CYS A 508 11.48 -18.27 -15.02
C CYS A 508 12.12 -18.02 -13.67
N ASN A 509 11.38 -17.46 -12.72
CA ASN A 509 11.88 -17.28 -11.37
C ASN A 509 11.76 -18.62 -10.62
N HIS A 510 12.88 -19.16 -10.15
CA HIS A 510 12.90 -20.47 -9.45
C HIS A 510 12.07 -20.53 -8.15
N SER A 511 11.63 -19.39 -7.63
CA SER A 511 10.77 -19.27 -6.45
C SER A 511 9.29 -19.06 -6.81
N CYS A 512 8.92 -19.25 -8.08
CA CYS A 512 7.52 -19.15 -8.48
C CYS A 512 6.65 -20.20 -7.77
N PRO A 513 5.40 -19.85 -7.45
CA PRO A 513 4.44 -20.84 -6.99
C PRO A 513 4.18 -21.85 -8.10
N ARG A 514 3.81 -23.08 -7.69
CA ARG A 514 3.39 -24.12 -8.63
C ARG A 514 2.17 -23.68 -9.41
N LEU A 515 2.08 -24.17 -10.63
CA LEU A 515 0.94 -23.92 -11.51
C LEU A 515 -0.15 -24.92 -11.22
N HIS A 516 -1.38 -24.52 -11.53
CA HIS A 516 -2.54 -25.39 -11.41
C HIS A 516 -3.18 -25.59 -12.77
N ASN A 517 -3.64 -26.82 -13.03
CA ASN A 517 -4.43 -27.13 -14.20
C ASN A 517 -5.74 -26.32 -14.17
N PRO A 518 -6.08 -25.54 -15.21
CA PRO A 518 -7.28 -24.71 -15.19
C PRO A 518 -8.59 -25.52 -15.23
N PHE A 519 -8.53 -26.80 -15.59
CA PHE A 519 -9.69 -27.70 -15.67
C PHE A 519 -9.84 -28.59 -14.43
N THR A 520 -8.74 -29.15 -13.92
CA THR A 520 -8.77 -30.10 -12.79
C THR A 520 -8.40 -29.45 -11.44
N GLY A 521 -7.70 -28.31 -11.46
CA GLY A 521 -7.16 -27.66 -10.26
C GLY A 521 -5.92 -28.33 -9.67
N GLU A 522 -5.44 -29.42 -10.25
CA GLU A 522 -4.27 -30.16 -9.77
C GLU A 522 -2.97 -29.38 -10.04
N GLU A 523 -2.01 -29.51 -9.13
CA GLU A 523 -0.67 -28.94 -9.33
C GLU A 523 0.01 -29.61 -10.52
N MET A 524 0.64 -28.81 -11.38
CA MET A 524 1.38 -29.31 -12.55
C MET A 524 2.73 -28.61 -12.67
N ASP A 525 3.72 -29.33 -13.19
CA ASP A 525 4.97 -28.72 -13.63
C ASP A 525 4.71 -27.81 -14.84
N PHE A 526 5.55 -26.79 -15.02
CA PHE A 526 5.44 -25.87 -16.14
C PHE A 526 5.55 -26.58 -17.50
N ILE A 527 6.45 -27.56 -17.65
CA ILE A 527 6.60 -28.34 -18.89
C ILE A 527 5.36 -29.23 -19.10
N GLU A 528 4.84 -29.84 -18.05
CA GLU A 528 3.62 -30.64 -18.12
C GLU A 528 2.41 -29.79 -18.49
N LEU A 529 2.32 -28.56 -17.97
CA LEU A 529 1.31 -27.60 -18.36
C LEU A 529 1.41 -27.28 -19.86
N LEU A 530 2.61 -26.96 -20.37
CA LEU A 530 2.81 -26.72 -21.80
C LEU A 530 2.41 -27.95 -22.66
N LYS A 531 2.80 -29.15 -22.25
CA LYS A 531 2.43 -30.41 -22.93
C LYS A 531 0.93 -30.68 -22.90
N SER A 532 0.27 -30.44 -21.76
CA SER A 532 -1.17 -30.65 -21.58
C SER A 532 -2.02 -29.78 -22.51
N PHE A 533 -1.43 -28.68 -23.01
CA PHE A 533 -2.06 -27.76 -23.95
C PHE A 533 -1.79 -28.06 -25.42
N GLY A 534 -1.15 -29.19 -25.73
CA GLY A 534 -0.90 -29.61 -27.10
C GLY A 534 0.14 -28.76 -27.83
N LEU A 535 0.99 -28.04 -27.08
CA LEU A 535 2.17 -27.40 -27.66
C LEU A 535 3.08 -28.50 -28.22
N ASP A 536 3.41 -28.37 -29.49
CA ASP A 536 4.41 -29.21 -30.11
C ASP A 536 5.77 -28.88 -29.49
N MET A 537 6.21 -29.77 -28.61
CA MET A 537 7.48 -29.61 -27.91
C MET A 537 8.65 -29.62 -28.90
N ASN A 538 8.51 -30.15 -30.12
CA ASN A 538 9.54 -30.02 -31.16
C ASN A 538 9.69 -28.55 -31.57
N SER A 539 8.58 -27.87 -31.87
CA SER A 539 8.58 -26.43 -32.15
C SER A 539 9.14 -25.58 -31.00
N VAL A 540 8.91 -25.99 -29.75
CA VAL A 540 9.51 -25.33 -28.56
C VAL A 540 11.01 -25.61 -28.49
N ALA A 541 11.44 -26.85 -28.71
CA ALA A 541 12.85 -27.24 -28.74
C ALA A 541 13.60 -26.50 -29.85
N ASP A 542 13.00 -26.41 -31.05
CA ASP A 542 13.51 -25.67 -32.20
C ASP A 542 13.65 -24.16 -31.91
N ALA A 543 12.65 -23.56 -31.26
CA ALA A 543 12.70 -22.16 -30.84
C ALA A 543 13.79 -21.90 -29.79
N LEU A 544 14.11 -22.91 -28.97
CA LEU A 544 15.17 -22.86 -27.96
C LEU A 544 16.53 -23.32 -28.51
N GLY A 545 16.60 -23.80 -29.75
CA GLY A 545 17.82 -24.30 -30.37
C GLY A 545 18.38 -25.56 -29.70
N ILE A 546 17.53 -26.38 -29.10
CA ILE A 546 17.89 -27.64 -28.44
C ILE A 546 17.08 -28.80 -29.03
N ASP A 547 17.55 -30.04 -28.92
CA ASP A 547 16.77 -31.19 -29.39
C ASP A 547 15.66 -31.57 -28.41
N ILE A 548 14.64 -32.25 -28.93
CA ILE A 548 13.44 -32.62 -28.18
C ILE A 548 13.72 -33.61 -27.03
N GLN A 549 14.74 -34.47 -27.14
CA GLN A 549 15.08 -35.40 -26.07
C GLN A 549 15.76 -34.65 -24.93
N THR A 550 16.64 -33.70 -25.27
CA THR A 550 17.25 -32.77 -24.31
C THR A 550 16.18 -31.95 -23.60
N LEU A 551 15.23 -31.33 -24.32
CA LEU A 551 14.13 -30.56 -23.72
C LEU A 551 13.23 -31.41 -22.80
N ASN A 552 12.96 -32.67 -23.16
CA ASN A 552 12.10 -33.56 -22.38
C ASN A 552 12.77 -34.14 -21.14
N ASN A 553 14.10 -34.27 -21.14
CA ASN A 553 14.87 -34.79 -20.02
C ASN A 553 15.48 -33.68 -19.17
N MET A 554 15.30 -32.42 -19.59
CA MET A 554 15.78 -31.25 -18.90
C MET A 554 15.05 -31.08 -17.58
N ASP A 555 15.79 -30.90 -16.49
CA ASP A 555 15.15 -30.51 -15.24
C ASP A 555 14.63 -29.07 -15.35
N HIS A 556 13.69 -28.72 -14.46
CA HIS A 556 13.08 -27.40 -14.45
C HIS A 556 14.13 -26.28 -14.33
N ALA A 557 15.23 -26.48 -13.61
CA ALA A 557 16.27 -25.47 -13.45
C ALA A 557 17.13 -25.29 -14.72
N GLU A 558 17.41 -26.36 -15.46
CA GLU A 558 18.14 -26.34 -16.73
C GLU A 558 17.33 -25.67 -17.85
N LEU A 559 16.03 -25.94 -17.93
CA LEU A 559 15.15 -25.33 -18.93
C LEU A 559 15.02 -23.83 -18.69
N LEU A 560 14.86 -23.43 -17.43
CA LEU A 560 14.82 -22.01 -17.07
C LEU A 560 16.17 -21.33 -17.33
N ASN A 561 17.31 -21.99 -17.10
CA ASN A 561 18.62 -21.45 -17.45
C ASN A 561 18.76 -21.20 -18.96
N LEU A 562 18.25 -22.09 -19.81
CA LEU A 562 18.24 -21.89 -21.26
C LEU A 562 17.32 -20.75 -21.70
N LEU A 563 16.11 -20.68 -21.12
CA LEU A 563 15.15 -19.60 -21.39
C LEU A 563 15.64 -18.22 -20.91
N THR A 564 16.47 -18.17 -19.87
CA THR A 564 17.04 -16.94 -19.31
C THR A 564 18.36 -16.51 -19.95
N GLN A 565 19.08 -17.41 -20.63
CA GLN A 565 20.34 -17.10 -21.32
C GLN A 565 20.15 -16.53 -22.73
N GLN A 566 19.01 -16.75 -23.39
CA GLN A 566 18.74 -16.23 -24.74
C GLN A 566 18.31 -14.76 -24.78
N SER A 567 18.24 -14.06 -23.63
CA SER A 567 17.96 -12.62 -23.57
C SER A 567 19.24 -11.79 -23.49
N ASN A 568 20.09 -11.85 -24.52
CA ASN A 568 21.16 -10.88 -24.77
C ASN A 568 21.03 -10.28 -26.17
#